data_AF-A0A6J2KLF6-F1
#
_entry.id   AF-A0A6J2KLF6-F1
#
_cell.length_a   1.000
_cell.length_b   1.000
_cell.length_c   1.000
_cell.angle_alpha   90.00
_cell.angle_beta   90.00
_cell.angle_gamma   90.00
#
_symmetry.space_group_name_H-M   'P 1'
#
loop_
_entity.id
_entity.type
_entity.pdbx_description
1 polymer ?
#
loop_
_entity_poly.entity_id
_entity_poly.type
_entity_poly.pdbx_seq_one_letter_code
_entity_poly.pdbx_strand_id
1 'polypeptide(L)'
;MSYEFYADATQKSKRRDRRWYQENLLKVLEAAKEKRVREIDTSIALAHELIAKLDEPVKKPVEVPLRELTPAEDDSLMKPIAPEVLDLFYGSRDKGAAEKYFKARNKQAPEEKYFFRITTNWDYGWQQKQSRQRARDVNFGRCAILRDTFYRKSNLAPDPPHYAQPAAGQHSICSEYSCHFN
;
A
#
# COMPACT_ATOMS: atom_id res chain seq x y z
N MET A 1 4.35 -21.79 -25.04
CA MET A 1 3.16 -22.65 -24.79
C MET A 1 3.38 -23.55 -23.56
N SER A 2 3.54 -22.99 -22.36
CA SER A 2 3.73 -23.83 -21.16
C SER A 2 3.07 -23.23 -19.92
N TYR A 3 3.28 -21.94 -19.65
CA TYR A 3 2.77 -21.30 -18.43
C TYR A 3 1.23 -21.26 -18.35
N GLU A 4 0.55 -20.86 -19.42
CA GLU A 4 -0.93 -20.78 -19.44
C GLU A 4 -1.59 -22.15 -19.24
N PHE A 5 -0.98 -23.21 -19.80
CA PHE A 5 -1.45 -24.58 -19.62
C PHE A 5 -1.31 -25.03 -18.15
N TYR A 6 -0.17 -24.76 -17.52
CA TYR A 6 0.01 -25.07 -16.08
C TYR A 6 -0.93 -24.24 -15.19
N ALA A 7 -1.17 -22.98 -15.53
CA ALA A 7 -2.13 -22.14 -14.83
C ALA A 7 -3.56 -22.69 -14.91
N ASP A 8 -4.01 -23.10 -16.10
CA ASP A 8 -5.32 -23.72 -16.29
C ASP A 8 -5.41 -25.08 -15.57
N ALA A 9 -4.38 -25.93 -15.69
CA ALA A 9 -4.33 -27.22 -15.01
C ALA A 9 -4.39 -27.07 -13.47
N THR A 10 -3.68 -26.10 -12.91
CA THR A 10 -3.74 -25.83 -11.46
C THR A 10 -5.10 -25.28 -11.04
N GLN A 11 -5.74 -24.43 -11.84
CA GLN A 11 -7.10 -23.97 -11.57
C GLN A 11 -8.11 -25.13 -11.60
N LYS A 12 -7.99 -26.04 -12.56
CA LYS A 12 -8.82 -27.25 -12.65
C LYS A 12 -8.64 -28.16 -11.43
N SER A 13 -7.40 -28.41 -10.99
CA SER A 13 -7.13 -29.17 -9.76
C SER A 13 -7.79 -28.49 -8.56
N LYS A 14 -7.53 -27.19 -8.34
CA LYS A 14 -8.12 -26.44 -7.23
C LYS A 14 -9.64 -26.47 -7.22
N ARG A 15 -10.30 -26.48 -8.39
CA ARG A 15 -11.76 -26.63 -8.48
C ARG A 15 -12.21 -28.03 -8.05
N ARG A 16 -11.53 -29.08 -8.51
CA ARG A 16 -11.81 -30.47 -8.14
C ARG A 16 -11.62 -30.68 -6.64
N ASP A 17 -10.50 -30.20 -6.10
CA ASP A 17 -10.16 -30.35 -4.69
C ASP A 17 -11.20 -29.65 -3.80
N ARG A 18 -11.62 -28.42 -4.17
CA ARG A 18 -12.71 -27.71 -3.47
C ARG A 18 -14.02 -28.50 -3.46
N ARG A 19 -14.45 -29.05 -4.60
CA ARG A 19 -15.67 -29.87 -4.67
C ARG A 19 -15.56 -31.09 -3.77
N TRP A 20 -14.41 -31.76 -3.79
CA TRP A 20 -14.18 -32.92 -2.95
C TRP A 20 -14.31 -32.58 -1.46
N TYR A 21 -13.72 -31.46 -1.00
CA TYR A 21 -13.84 -31.01 0.39
C TYR A 21 -15.28 -30.64 0.76
N GLN A 22 -16.03 -30.00 -0.13
CA GLN A 22 -17.45 -29.67 0.13
C GLN A 22 -18.28 -30.94 0.38
N GLU A 23 -18.03 -32.02 -0.36
CA GLU A 23 -18.84 -33.24 -0.31
C GLU A 23 -18.36 -34.27 0.74
N ASN A 24 -17.07 -34.28 1.06
CA ASN A 24 -16.44 -35.40 1.79
C ASN A 24 -15.73 -35.01 3.09
N LEU A 25 -15.52 -33.72 3.38
CA LEU A 25 -14.75 -33.30 4.57
C LEU A 25 -15.34 -33.84 5.87
N LEU A 26 -16.66 -33.69 6.09
CA LEU A 26 -17.31 -34.17 7.31
C LEU A 26 -17.22 -35.69 7.45
N LYS A 27 -17.47 -36.43 6.36
CA LYS A 27 -17.39 -37.91 6.35
C LYS A 27 -16.02 -38.42 6.78
N VAL A 28 -14.96 -37.73 6.33
CA VAL A 28 -13.58 -38.09 6.68
C VAL A 28 -13.28 -37.78 8.13
N LEU A 29 -13.74 -36.63 8.64
CA LEU A 29 -13.55 -36.25 10.05
C LEU A 29 -14.34 -37.16 11.00
N GLU A 30 -15.57 -37.55 10.64
CA GLU A 30 -16.39 -38.52 11.37
C GLU A 30 -15.73 -39.90 11.40
N ALA A 31 -15.27 -40.41 10.26
CA ALA A 31 -14.54 -41.68 10.20
C ALA A 31 -13.22 -41.64 11.02
N ALA A 32 -12.57 -40.49 11.10
CA ALA A 32 -11.38 -40.30 11.93
C ALA A 32 -11.72 -40.22 13.43
N LYS A 33 -12.89 -39.65 13.78
CA LYS A 33 -13.44 -39.68 15.14
C LYS A 33 -13.77 -41.09 15.59
N GLU A 34 -14.36 -41.92 14.73
CA GLU A 34 -14.60 -43.35 14.99
C GLU A 34 -13.31 -44.11 15.29
N LYS A 35 -12.22 -43.77 14.59
CA LYS A 35 -10.87 -44.29 14.84
C LYS A 35 -10.19 -43.72 16.08
N ARG A 36 -10.89 -42.89 16.87
CA ARG A 36 -10.43 -42.27 18.13
C ARG A 36 -9.12 -41.49 17.98
N VAL A 37 -8.92 -40.86 16.83
CA VAL A 37 -7.77 -39.97 16.63
C VAL A 37 -7.96 -38.72 17.51
N ARG A 38 -6.86 -38.24 18.10
CA ARG A 38 -6.89 -37.16 19.11
C ARG A 38 -7.29 -35.83 18.49
N GLU A 39 -7.96 -34.99 19.28
CA GLU A 39 -8.24 -33.57 18.99
C GLU A 39 -9.14 -33.29 17.77
N ILE A 40 -9.88 -34.30 17.28
CA ILE A 40 -10.75 -34.17 16.10
C ILE A 40 -12.04 -33.38 16.35
N ASP A 41 -12.53 -33.33 17.59
CA ASP A 41 -13.79 -32.64 17.86
C ASP A 41 -13.71 -31.13 17.52
N THR A 42 -12.53 -30.53 17.69
CA THR A 42 -12.27 -29.13 17.30
C THR A 42 -12.34 -28.92 15.79
N SER A 43 -11.80 -29.86 15.00
CA SER A 43 -11.78 -29.77 13.54
C SER A 43 -13.15 -30.08 12.94
N ILE A 44 -13.94 -30.96 13.56
CA ILE A 44 -15.35 -31.18 13.21
C ILE A 44 -16.17 -29.91 13.44
N ALA A 45 -16.03 -29.29 14.62
CA ALA A 45 -16.75 -28.04 14.92
C ALA A 45 -16.41 -26.94 13.89
N LEU A 46 -15.12 -26.75 13.60
CA LEU A 46 -14.65 -25.80 12.59
C LEU A 46 -15.20 -26.14 11.18
N ALA A 47 -15.22 -27.42 10.80
CA ALA A 47 -15.76 -27.84 9.51
C ALA A 47 -17.26 -27.51 9.37
N HIS A 48 -18.05 -27.71 10.43
CA HIS A 48 -19.45 -27.29 10.44
C HIS A 48 -19.62 -25.78 10.27
N GLU A 49 -18.82 -24.97 10.97
CA GLU A 49 -18.84 -23.51 10.81
C GLU A 49 -18.49 -23.06 9.39
N LEU A 50 -17.50 -23.71 8.77
CA LEU A 50 -17.08 -23.39 7.41
C LEU A 50 -18.14 -23.77 6.37
N ILE A 51 -18.78 -24.93 6.53
CA ILE A 51 -19.88 -25.36 5.64
C ILE A 51 -21.07 -24.41 5.80
N ALA A 52 -21.43 -24.04 7.03
CA ALA A 52 -22.50 -23.08 7.27
C ALA A 52 -22.23 -21.74 6.57
N LYS A 53 -21.01 -21.17 6.71
CA LYS A 53 -20.61 -19.94 6.02
C LYS A 53 -20.60 -20.06 4.49
N LEU A 54 -20.35 -21.26 3.97
CA LEU A 54 -20.37 -21.52 2.53
C LEU A 54 -21.81 -21.55 1.98
N ASP A 55 -22.73 -22.16 2.74
CA ASP A 55 -24.14 -22.30 2.38
C ASP A 55 -24.96 -21.03 2.62
N GLU A 56 -24.39 -20.04 3.33
CA GLU A 56 -24.97 -18.72 3.48
C GLU A 56 -25.31 -18.11 2.09
N PRO A 57 -26.55 -17.65 1.87
CA PRO A 57 -26.96 -17.13 0.57
C PRO A 57 -26.21 -15.83 0.27
N VAL A 58 -25.26 -15.91 -0.67
CA VAL A 58 -24.55 -14.74 -1.17
C VAL A 58 -25.53 -13.82 -1.89
N LYS A 59 -25.55 -12.53 -1.51
CA LYS A 59 -26.35 -11.52 -2.19
C LYS A 59 -25.96 -11.50 -3.66
N LYS A 60 -26.95 -11.63 -4.55
CA LYS A 60 -26.72 -11.55 -6.00
C LYS A 60 -25.98 -10.25 -6.33
N PRO A 61 -24.99 -10.27 -7.24
CA PRO A 61 -24.29 -9.06 -7.63
C PRO A 61 -25.32 -8.06 -8.16
N VAL A 62 -25.31 -6.86 -7.60
CA VAL A 62 -26.14 -5.76 -8.09
C VAL A 62 -25.47 -5.23 -9.36
N GLU A 63 -26.22 -5.15 -10.45
CA GLU A 63 -25.76 -4.50 -11.66
C GLU A 63 -25.57 -3.01 -11.34
N VAL A 64 -24.30 -2.60 -11.20
CA VAL A 64 -23.96 -1.18 -11.04
C VAL A 64 -24.01 -0.57 -12.43
N PRO A 65 -24.87 0.44 -12.69
CA PRO A 65 -24.88 1.12 -13.97
C PRO A 65 -23.48 1.67 -14.26
N LEU A 66 -23.05 1.57 -15.52
CA LEU A 66 -21.80 2.16 -15.95
C LEU A 66 -21.83 3.65 -15.62
N ARG A 67 -20.75 4.14 -14.99
CA ARG A 67 -20.62 5.56 -14.68
C ARG A 67 -20.63 6.35 -15.98
N GLU A 68 -21.66 7.17 -16.17
CA GLU A 68 -21.72 8.14 -17.27
C GLU A 68 -20.58 9.14 -17.09
N LEU A 69 -19.66 9.16 -18.07
CA LEU A 69 -18.57 10.12 -18.11
C LEU A 69 -19.08 11.35 -18.86
N THR A 70 -19.24 12.47 -18.17
CA THR A 70 -19.45 13.77 -18.83
C THR A 70 -18.13 14.18 -19.48
N PRO A 71 -18.07 14.33 -20.82
CA PRO A 71 -16.88 14.88 -21.47
C PRO A 71 -16.67 16.31 -20.95
N ALA A 72 -15.41 16.70 -20.73
CA ALA A 72 -15.10 18.08 -20.40
C ALA A 72 -15.37 18.95 -21.65
N GLU A 73 -15.85 20.17 -21.46
CA GLU A 73 -16.08 21.11 -22.58
C GLU A 73 -14.76 21.48 -23.29
N ASP A 74 -13.66 21.51 -22.53
CA ASP A 74 -12.32 21.80 -23.02
C ASP A 74 -11.51 20.52 -23.23
N ASP A 75 -11.41 20.09 -24.49
CA ASP A 75 -10.52 19.00 -24.93
C ASP A 75 -9.06 19.46 -25.12
N SER A 76 -8.68 20.62 -24.56
CA SER A 76 -7.31 21.12 -24.68
C SER A 76 -6.34 20.22 -23.92
N LEU A 77 -5.36 19.67 -24.63
CA LEU A 77 -4.28 18.87 -24.05
C LEU A 77 -3.41 19.68 -23.06
N MET A 78 -3.32 20.98 -23.28
CA MET A 78 -2.41 21.90 -22.59
C MET A 78 -3.19 22.98 -21.84
N LYS A 79 -2.63 23.39 -20.69
CA LYS A 79 -3.07 24.56 -19.95
C LYS A 79 -2.73 25.85 -20.72
N PRO A 80 -3.50 26.94 -20.50
CA PRO A 80 -3.17 28.23 -21.06
C PRO A 80 -1.78 28.69 -20.58
N ILE A 81 -1.04 29.34 -21.48
CA ILE A 81 0.32 29.78 -21.22
C ILE A 81 0.27 31.14 -20.50
N ALA A 82 1.17 31.35 -19.54
CA ALA A 82 1.32 32.66 -18.90
C ALA A 82 1.66 33.75 -19.93
N PRO A 83 1.03 34.95 -19.85
CA PRO A 83 1.18 36.00 -20.84
C PRO A 83 2.64 36.43 -21.02
N GLU A 84 3.40 36.52 -19.91
CA GLU A 84 4.82 36.87 -19.92
C GLU A 84 5.67 35.96 -20.82
N VAL A 85 5.37 34.66 -20.84
CA VAL A 85 6.09 33.69 -21.68
C VAL A 85 5.62 33.82 -23.13
N LEU A 86 4.32 34.04 -23.35
CA LEU A 86 3.73 34.20 -24.67
C LEU A 86 4.23 35.47 -25.37
N ASP A 87 4.44 36.55 -24.62
CA ASP A 87 5.00 37.82 -25.09
C ASP A 87 6.43 37.67 -25.62
N LEU A 88 7.22 36.72 -25.12
CA LEU A 88 8.55 36.43 -25.70
C LEU A 88 8.44 35.99 -27.16
N PHE A 89 7.35 35.32 -27.52
CA PHE A 89 7.12 34.84 -28.88
C PHE A 89 6.47 35.90 -29.76
N TYR A 90 5.37 36.51 -29.30
CA TYR A 90 4.58 37.43 -30.11
C TYR A 90 5.03 38.90 -30.00
N GLY A 91 5.63 39.28 -28.88
CA GLY A 91 6.09 40.65 -28.62
C GLY A 91 7.48 40.96 -29.17
N SER A 92 8.28 39.95 -29.54
CA SER A 92 9.62 40.16 -30.08
C SER A 92 9.68 39.92 -31.59
N ARG A 93 10.32 40.86 -32.32
CA ARG A 93 10.56 40.75 -33.78
C ARG A 93 11.92 40.15 -34.13
N ASP A 94 12.68 39.73 -33.12
CA ASP A 94 14.03 39.21 -33.27
C ASP A 94 14.01 37.81 -33.89
N LYS A 95 14.98 37.55 -34.78
CA LYS A 95 15.28 36.18 -35.25
C LYS A 95 15.83 35.38 -34.05
N GLY A 96 14.96 34.65 -33.36
CA GLY A 96 15.29 33.89 -32.15
C GLY A 96 14.21 33.92 -31.05
N ALA A 97 13.12 34.66 -31.27
CA ALA A 97 11.94 34.70 -30.38
C ALA A 97 11.44 33.29 -30.01
N ALA A 98 11.33 32.41 -31.01
CA ALA A 98 10.91 31.01 -30.85
C ALA A 98 11.81 30.23 -29.88
N GLU A 99 13.12 30.35 -30.01
CA GLU A 99 14.06 29.64 -29.14
C GLU A 99 13.99 30.14 -27.70
N LYS A 100 13.88 31.46 -27.52
CA LYS A 100 13.72 32.07 -26.19
C LYS A 100 12.43 31.58 -25.53
N TYR A 101 11.33 31.56 -26.30
CA TYR A 101 10.05 31.02 -25.86
C TYR A 101 10.15 29.54 -25.44
N PHE A 102 10.71 28.67 -26.28
CA PHE A 102 10.83 27.25 -25.97
C PHE A 102 11.73 27.00 -24.76
N LYS A 103 12.85 27.73 -24.64
CA LYS A 103 13.73 27.66 -23.46
C LYS A 103 13.00 28.08 -22.19
N ALA A 104 12.20 29.15 -22.23
CA ALA A 104 11.41 29.59 -21.09
C ALA A 104 10.33 28.56 -20.72
N ARG A 105 9.55 28.08 -21.69
CA ARG A 105 8.48 27.10 -21.48
C ARG A 105 9.02 25.73 -21.02
N ASN A 106 10.23 25.34 -21.44
CA ASN A 106 10.80 24.06 -21.02
C ASN A 106 11.21 24.04 -19.54
N LYS A 107 11.51 25.20 -18.93
CA LYS A 107 11.83 25.31 -17.50
C LYS A 107 10.63 25.02 -16.59
N GLN A 108 9.40 25.22 -17.09
CA GLN A 108 8.18 24.91 -16.35
C GLN A 108 7.98 23.41 -16.22
N ALA A 109 7.49 22.97 -15.06
CA ALA A 109 7.18 21.58 -14.81
C ALA A 109 6.05 21.09 -15.75
N PRO A 110 6.04 19.81 -16.15
CA PRO A 110 4.99 19.27 -17.02
C PRO A 110 3.59 19.41 -16.39
N GLU A 111 3.48 19.36 -15.06
CA GLU A 111 2.22 19.59 -14.32
C GLU A 111 1.61 20.98 -14.51
N GLU A 112 2.45 21.98 -14.74
CA GLU A 112 2.02 23.37 -14.97
C GLU A 112 1.62 23.57 -16.45
N LYS A 113 2.08 22.70 -17.35
CA LYS A 113 1.83 22.76 -18.79
C LYS A 113 0.63 21.93 -19.24
N TYR A 114 0.46 20.73 -18.68
CA TYR A 114 -0.53 19.76 -19.14
C TYR A 114 -1.60 19.52 -18.07
N PHE A 115 -2.83 19.26 -18.49
CA PHE A 115 -3.90 18.83 -17.57
C PHE A 115 -3.69 17.40 -17.10
N PHE A 116 -3.22 16.53 -18.00
CA PHE A 116 -3.07 15.10 -17.78
C PHE A 116 -1.66 14.62 -18.13
N ARG A 117 -1.30 13.44 -17.63
CA ARG A 117 -0.09 12.74 -18.05
C ARG A 117 -0.30 12.21 -19.47
N ILE A 118 0.46 12.73 -20.42
CA ILE A 118 0.35 12.32 -21.83
C ILE A 118 1.20 11.09 -22.12
N THR A 119 2.35 10.95 -21.45
CA THR A 119 3.29 9.85 -21.67
C THR A 119 3.54 9.08 -20.38
N THR A 120 3.80 7.77 -20.52
CA THR A 120 4.12 6.87 -19.40
C THR A 120 5.38 7.29 -18.66
N ASN A 121 6.32 7.96 -19.34
CA ASN A 121 7.53 8.49 -18.71
C ASN A 121 7.23 9.57 -17.66
N TRP A 122 6.04 10.17 -17.65
CA TRP A 122 5.61 11.13 -16.63
C TRP A 122 4.90 10.49 -15.45
N ASP A 123 4.65 9.18 -15.47
CA ASP A 123 4.06 8.49 -14.31
C ASP A 123 4.98 8.63 -13.09
N TYR A 124 6.28 8.61 -13.32
CA TYR A 124 7.29 8.91 -12.31
C TYR A 124 7.60 10.41 -12.30
N GLY A 125 7.39 11.07 -11.16
CA GLY A 125 7.72 12.49 -10.96
C GLY A 125 6.55 13.47 -11.15
N TRP A 126 5.38 13.00 -11.58
CA TRP A 126 4.17 13.83 -11.55
C TRP A 126 3.76 14.14 -10.11
N GLN A 127 3.49 15.42 -9.84
CA GLN A 127 3.16 15.99 -8.53
C GLN A 127 4.22 15.72 -7.46
N GLN A 128 5.49 15.61 -7.85
CA GLN A 128 6.58 15.33 -6.91
C GLN A 128 6.73 16.41 -5.83
N LYS A 129 6.33 17.66 -6.12
CA LYS A 129 6.29 18.73 -5.11
C LYS A 129 5.34 18.42 -3.95
N GLN A 130 4.24 17.71 -4.21
CA GLN A 130 3.24 17.36 -3.18
C GLN A 130 3.68 16.14 -2.35
N SER A 131 4.34 15.17 -3.00
CA SER A 131 4.85 13.96 -2.33
C SER A 131 6.19 14.17 -1.63
N ARG A 132 6.83 15.33 -1.82
CA ARG A 132 8.03 15.71 -1.08
C ARG A 132 7.71 15.73 0.40
N GLN A 133 8.21 14.72 1.12
CA GLN A 133 8.32 14.77 2.56
C GLN A 133 9.02 16.07 2.92
N ARG A 134 8.39 16.88 3.76
CA ARG A 134 9.01 18.10 4.27
C ARG A 134 10.38 17.69 4.80
N ALA A 135 11.43 18.38 4.33
CA ALA A 135 12.78 18.11 4.80
C ALA A 135 12.73 18.06 6.34
N ARG A 136 13.24 16.98 6.92
CA ARG A 136 13.30 16.83 8.37
C ARG A 136 14.02 18.05 8.89
N ASP A 137 13.35 18.85 9.70
CA ASP A 137 13.90 20.11 10.16
C ASP A 137 15.14 19.83 11.00
N VAL A 138 16.31 20.06 10.40
CA VAL A 138 17.61 19.74 11.00
C VAL A 138 17.84 20.64 12.23
N ASN A 139 17.17 21.79 12.30
CA ASN A 139 17.29 22.71 13.43
C ASN A 139 16.62 22.18 14.69
N PHE A 140 15.60 21.32 14.58
CA PHE A 140 14.91 20.72 15.72
C PHE A 140 15.52 19.39 16.18
N GLY A 141 16.67 18.95 15.64
CA GLY A 141 17.35 17.75 16.11
C GLY A 141 17.67 17.80 17.62
N ARG A 142 18.14 18.95 18.11
CA ARG A 142 18.38 19.18 19.55
C ARG A 142 17.08 19.18 20.37
N CYS A 143 16.00 19.72 19.81
CA CYS A 143 14.68 19.73 20.44
C CYS A 143 14.01 18.35 20.49
N ALA A 144 14.42 17.41 19.63
CA ALA A 144 13.99 16.01 19.73
C ALA A 144 14.65 15.34 20.95
N ILE A 145 15.96 15.52 21.15
CA ILE A 145 16.68 15.00 22.33
C ILE A 145 16.07 15.55 23.62
N LEU A 146 15.80 16.86 23.69
CA LEU A 146 15.14 17.48 24.85
C LEU A 146 13.73 16.91 25.07
N ARG A 147 12.94 16.68 24.00
CA ARG A 147 11.62 16.04 24.11
C ARG A 147 11.70 14.61 24.63
N ASP A 148 12.63 13.82 24.12
CA ASP A 148 12.74 12.39 24.44
C ASP A 148 13.38 12.14 25.82
N THR A 149 14.31 13.00 26.25
CA THR A 149 15.04 12.81 27.52
C THR A 149 14.44 13.57 28.70
N PHE A 150 14.00 14.82 28.47
CA PHE A 150 13.61 15.71 29.54
C PHE A 150 12.12 15.61 29.87
N TYR A 151 11.28 15.43 28.86
CA TYR A 151 9.84 15.34 29.02
C TYR A 151 9.38 13.88 28.99
N ARG A 152 8.95 13.36 30.14
CA ARG A 152 8.31 12.04 30.22
C ARG A 152 6.82 12.17 29.91
N LYS A 153 6.26 11.17 29.24
CA LYS A 153 4.83 11.12 28.90
C LYS A 153 3.94 10.96 30.15
N SER A 154 4.50 10.41 31.23
CA SER A 154 3.89 10.34 32.55
C SER A 154 4.80 11.01 33.59
N ASN A 155 4.20 11.72 34.54
CA ASN A 155 4.91 12.43 35.62
C ASN A 155 5.25 11.54 36.81
N LEU A 156 4.94 10.23 36.75
CA LEU A 156 5.28 9.30 37.82
C LEU A 156 6.77 8.95 37.73
N ALA A 157 7.49 9.11 38.85
CA ALA A 157 8.84 8.57 38.98
C ALA A 157 8.79 7.06 38.68
N PRO A 158 9.81 6.50 37.99
CA PRO A 158 9.86 5.07 37.77
C PRO A 158 9.94 4.40 39.15
N ASP A 159 9.16 3.35 39.35
CA ASP A 159 9.20 2.62 40.60
C ASP A 159 10.65 2.16 40.87
N PRO A 160 11.11 2.21 42.13
CA PRO A 160 12.42 1.71 42.48
C PRO A 160 12.61 0.27 41.98
N PRO A 161 13.84 -0.16 41.63
CA PRO A 161 14.09 -1.46 41.01
C PRO A 161 13.61 -2.66 41.84
N HIS A 162 13.37 -2.48 43.15
CA HIS A 162 12.82 -3.51 44.03
C HIS A 162 11.29 -3.65 43.98
N TYR A 163 10.56 -2.72 43.35
CA TYR A 163 9.12 -2.81 43.08
C TYR A 163 8.81 -3.25 41.65
N ALA A 164 9.79 -3.21 40.74
CA ALA A 164 9.66 -3.80 39.42
C ALA A 164 9.50 -5.31 39.59
N GLN A 165 8.34 -5.86 39.21
CA GLN A 165 8.17 -7.31 39.10
C GLN A 165 9.34 -7.88 38.27
N PRO A 166 9.91 -9.05 38.61
CA PRO A 166 10.88 -9.69 37.72
C PRO A 166 10.19 -9.83 36.37
N ALA A 167 10.67 -9.08 35.36
CA ALA A 167 10.08 -9.07 34.04
C ALA A 167 10.00 -10.53 33.59
N ALA A 168 8.77 -11.06 33.45
CA ALA A 168 8.55 -12.39 32.93
C ALA A 168 9.30 -12.48 31.60
N GLY A 169 10.39 -13.27 31.60
CA GLY A 169 11.29 -13.55 30.48
C GLY A 169 11.38 -12.46 29.41
N GLN A 170 12.16 -11.40 29.64
CA GLN A 170 12.74 -10.70 28.50
C GLN A 170 13.75 -11.65 27.84
N HIS A 171 13.44 -12.15 26.65
CA HIS A 171 14.44 -12.77 25.79
C HIS A 171 15.35 -11.65 25.30
N SER A 172 16.42 -11.36 26.05
CA SER A 172 17.51 -10.58 25.49
C SER A 172 18.09 -11.42 24.35
N ILE A 173 17.87 -11.00 23.11
CA ILE A 173 18.71 -11.42 22.00
C ILE A 173 20.10 -10.86 22.35
N CYS A 174 20.94 -11.69 22.96
CA CYS A 174 22.37 -11.42 23.01
C CYS A 174 22.83 -11.38 21.55
N SER A 175 23.00 -10.19 21.00
CA SER A 175 23.85 -10.06 19.82
C SER A 175 25.26 -10.40 20.27
N GLU A 176 25.91 -11.29 19.53
CA GLU A 176 27.25 -11.84 19.80
C GLU A 176 28.34 -10.75 19.95
N TYR A 177 28.02 -9.50 19.62
CA TYR A 177 28.91 -8.34 19.67
C TYR A 177 28.92 -7.58 21.01
N SER A 178 28.09 -7.93 21.99
CA SER A 178 28.01 -7.21 23.28
C SER A 178 28.87 -7.80 24.41
N CYS A 179 29.42 -9.00 24.22
CA CYS A 179 30.23 -9.70 25.23
C CYS A 179 31.73 -9.69 24.86
N HIS A 180 32.30 -8.51 24.62
CA HIS A 180 33.76 -8.36 24.59
C HIS A 180 34.15 -6.95 25.07
N PHE A 181 34.13 -6.75 26.39
CA PHE A 181 35.00 -5.78 27.04
C PHE A 181 35.44 -6.33 28.40
N ASN A 182 36.76 -6.51 28.50
CA ASN A 182 37.62 -6.87 29.63
C ASN A 182 37.70 -8.36 29.98
#